data_AF-A0A931EWY5-F1
#
_entry.id   AF-A0A931EWY5-F1
#
_cell.length_a   1.000
_cell.length_b   1.000
_cell.length_c   1.000
_cell.angle_alpha   90.00
_cell.angle_beta   90.00
_cell.angle_gamma   90.00
#
_symmetry.space_group_name_H-M   'P 1'
#
loop_
_entity.id
_entity.type
_entity.pdbx_description
1 polymer ?
#
loop_
_entity_poly.entity_id
_entity_poly.type
_entity_poly.pdbx_seq_one_letter_code
_entity_poly.pdbx_strand_id
1 'polypeptide(L)'
;MLRARERLSQQTLAHMWNALIDHEPTGQILTAWIAKEELRTLLACAREQQPRSVISHRLFRFHSWCANSDIPELATLAETIDAWWPETLAFITTQITNARTEGTNRLIKDVARVAFGFRNLTNQRRRVRLACTHQTINFVA
;
A
#
# COMPACT_ATOMS: atom_id res chain seq x y z
N MET A 1 -11.78 -3.18 3.68
CA MET A 1 -11.44 -1.74 3.63
C MET A 1 -12.56 -0.97 2.94
N LEU A 2 -13.00 0.14 3.53
CA LEU A 2 -13.95 1.07 2.93
C LEU A 2 -13.41 1.65 1.60
N ARG A 3 -14.33 1.89 0.65
CA ARG A 3 -14.03 2.34 -0.72
C ARG A 3 -13.31 3.70 -0.71
N ALA A 4 -12.49 3.94 -1.72
CA ALA A 4 -11.71 5.17 -1.88
C ALA A 4 -12.61 6.38 -2.20
N ARG A 5 -12.26 7.57 -1.71
CA ARG A 5 -13.06 8.80 -1.80
C ARG A 5 -13.43 9.15 -3.24
N GLU A 6 -12.50 9.00 -4.17
CA GLU A 6 -12.67 9.33 -5.60
C GLU A 6 -13.64 8.39 -6.32
N ARG A 7 -13.95 7.23 -5.72
CA ARG A 7 -14.89 6.23 -6.25
C ARG A 7 -16.27 6.30 -5.60
N LEU A 8 -16.48 7.27 -4.71
CA LEU A 8 -17.76 7.52 -4.05
C LEU A 8 -18.43 8.74 -4.68
N SER A 9 -19.66 8.57 -5.17
CA SER A 9 -20.49 9.71 -5.50
C SER A 9 -20.73 10.55 -4.24
N GLN A 10 -21.08 11.82 -4.40
CA GLN A 10 -21.37 12.69 -3.25
C GLN A 10 -22.49 12.11 -2.37
N GLN A 11 -23.53 11.54 -2.99
CA GLN A 11 -24.65 10.91 -2.28
C GLN A 11 -24.20 9.68 -1.49
N THR A 12 -23.40 8.78 -2.07
CA THR A 12 -22.90 7.59 -1.37
C THR A 12 -21.94 7.96 -0.24
N LEU A 13 -21.12 9.01 -0.43
CA LEU A 13 -20.27 9.50 0.64
C LEU A 13 -21.10 10.06 1.80
N ALA A 14 -22.09 10.92 1.52
CA ALA A 14 -22.93 11.49 2.56
C ALA A 14 -23.66 10.40 3.33
N HIS A 15 -24.19 9.40 2.63
CA HIS A 15 -24.80 8.24 3.26
C HIS A 15 -23.82 7.46 4.14
N MET A 16 -22.62 7.13 3.64
CA MET A 16 -21.59 6.44 4.41
C MET A 16 -21.18 7.25 5.65
N TRP A 17 -20.99 8.55 5.48
CA TRP A 17 -20.58 9.47 6.53
C TRP A 17 -21.63 9.54 7.64
N ASN A 18 -22.89 9.77 7.28
CA ASN A 18 -23.99 9.82 8.24
C ASN A 18 -24.18 8.48 8.94
N ALA A 19 -24.14 7.36 8.20
CA ALA A 19 -24.26 6.03 8.79
C ALA A 19 -23.13 5.74 9.81
N LEU A 20 -21.91 6.20 9.56
CA LEU A 20 -20.80 6.06 10.53
C LEU A 20 -21.00 6.95 11.75
N ILE A 21 -21.48 8.18 11.58
CA ILE A 21 -21.81 9.07 12.71
C ILE A 21 -22.94 8.47 13.56
N ASP A 22 -23.98 7.94 12.92
CA ASP A 22 -25.19 7.48 13.60
C ASP A 22 -25.01 6.13 14.29
N HIS A 23 -24.12 5.27 13.76
CA HIS A 23 -23.97 3.89 14.22
C HIS A 23 -22.61 3.53 14.82
N GLU A 24 -21.61 4.43 14.79
CA GLU A 24 -20.30 4.19 15.38
C GLU A 24 -19.93 5.31 16.38
N PRO A 25 -20.42 5.22 17.63
CA PRO A 25 -20.33 6.31 18.61
C PRO A 25 -18.89 6.64 19.03
N THR A 26 -17.95 5.73 18.81
CA THR A 26 -16.53 5.95 19.09
C THR A 26 -15.82 6.82 18.03
N GLY A 27 -16.41 7.01 16.84
CA GLY A 27 -15.84 7.79 15.72
C GLY A 27 -14.52 7.24 15.16
N GLN A 28 -14.05 6.09 15.63
CA GLN A 28 -12.75 5.53 15.27
C GLN A 28 -12.72 5.04 13.83
N ILE A 29 -13.82 4.48 13.32
CA ILE A 29 -13.89 3.96 11.96
C ILE A 29 -13.82 5.11 10.96
N LEU A 30 -14.56 6.20 11.22
CA LEU A 30 -14.50 7.39 10.38
C LEU A 30 -13.11 8.03 10.41
N THR A 31 -12.52 8.16 11.60
CA THR A 31 -11.18 8.72 11.80
C THR A 31 -10.09 7.91 11.09
N ALA A 32 -10.15 6.58 11.20
CA ALA A 32 -9.24 5.67 10.50
C ALA A 32 -9.44 5.72 8.98
N TRP A 33 -10.69 5.88 8.51
CA TRP A 33 -10.96 6.05 7.09
C TRP A 33 -10.34 7.34 6.55
N ILE A 34 -10.45 8.46 7.28
CA ILE A 34 -9.84 9.73 6.89
C ILE A 34 -8.32 9.62 6.84
N ALA A 35 -7.69 9.03 7.86
CA ALA A 35 -6.24 8.79 7.88
C ALA A 35 -5.77 8.01 6.64
N LYS A 36 -6.51 6.94 6.30
CA LYS A 36 -6.27 6.13 5.09
C LYS A 36 -6.41 6.97 3.81
N GLU A 37 -7.40 7.86 3.71
CA GLU A 37 -7.55 8.74 2.54
C GLU A 37 -6.46 9.83 2.44
N GLU A 38 -5.99 10.37 3.57
CA GLU A 38 -4.84 11.29 3.59
C GLU A 38 -3.57 10.59 3.09
N LEU A 39 -3.31 9.36 3.54
CA LEU A 39 -2.20 8.55 3.04
C LEU A 39 -2.34 8.22 1.54
N ARG A 40 -3.55 7.90 1.07
CA ARG A 40 -3.80 7.69 -0.37
C ARG A 40 -3.51 8.95 -1.18
N THR A 41 -3.93 10.11 -0.67
CA THR A 41 -3.67 11.41 -1.28
C THR A 41 -2.17 11.69 -1.35
N LEU A 42 -1.42 11.41 -0.29
CA LEU A 42 0.04 11.50 -0.29
C LEU A 42 0.67 10.60 -1.37
N LEU A 43 0.29 9.32 -1.42
CA LEU A 43 0.85 8.37 -2.39
C LEU A 43 0.44 8.69 -3.84
N ALA A 44 -0.70 9.34 -4.07
CA ALA A 44 -1.14 9.79 -5.39
C ALA A 44 -0.20 10.85 -6.00
N CYS A 45 0.59 11.56 -5.19
CA CYS A 45 1.64 12.47 -5.67
C CYS A 45 2.60 11.79 -6.64
N ALA A 46 2.82 10.48 -6.49
CA ALA A 46 3.66 9.71 -7.41
C ALA A 46 3.14 9.85 -8.84
N ARG A 47 1.86 9.54 -9.06
CA ARG A 47 1.22 9.59 -10.39
C ARG A 47 1.09 11.00 -10.92
N GLU A 48 0.80 11.94 -10.02
CA GLU A 48 0.58 13.36 -10.33
C GLU A 48 1.88 14.14 -10.53
N GLN A 49 3.05 13.55 -10.25
CA GLN A 49 4.37 14.20 -10.35
C GLN A 49 4.43 15.52 -9.57
N GLN A 50 3.85 15.53 -8.37
CA GLN A 50 3.73 16.74 -7.55
C GLN A 50 5.10 17.23 -7.06
N PRO A 51 5.29 18.56 -6.90
CA PRO A 51 6.54 19.11 -6.40
C PRO A 51 6.75 18.75 -4.92
N ARG A 52 8.01 18.83 -4.48
CA ARG A 52 8.42 18.50 -3.10
C ARG A 52 7.61 19.24 -2.03
N SER A 53 7.24 20.50 -2.27
CA SER A 53 6.42 21.29 -1.34
C SER A 53 5.04 20.67 -1.09
N VAL A 54 4.38 20.17 -2.14
CA VAL A 54 3.08 19.50 -2.05
C VAL A 54 3.21 18.15 -1.35
N ILE A 55 4.26 17.39 -1.64
CA ILE A 55 4.55 16.11 -0.97
C ILE A 55 4.75 16.33 0.54
N SER A 56 5.60 17.29 0.92
CA SER A 56 5.86 17.63 2.33
C SER A 56 4.58 18.12 3.03
N HIS A 57 3.77 18.93 2.36
CA HIS A 57 2.49 19.38 2.93
C HIS A 57 1.51 18.21 3.15
N ARG A 58 1.38 17.29 2.20
CA ARG A 58 0.50 16.11 2.33
C ARG A 58 1.01 15.16 3.42
N LEU A 59 2.32 14.95 3.52
CA LEU A 59 2.92 14.18 4.60
C LEU A 59 2.59 14.79 5.97
N PHE A 60 2.78 16.11 6.11
CA PHE A 60 2.45 16.82 7.33
C PHE A 60 0.96 16.69 7.70
N ARG A 61 0.04 16.82 6.73
CA ARG A 61 -1.40 16.63 6.98
C ARG A 61 -1.73 15.22 7.46
N PHE A 62 -1.13 14.19 6.86
CA PHE A 62 -1.28 12.80 7.30
C PHE A 62 -0.79 12.60 8.74
N HIS A 63 0.44 13.01 9.07
CA HIS A 63 0.96 12.85 10.43
C HIS A 63 0.17 13.67 11.45
N SER A 64 -0.22 14.89 11.10
CA SER A 64 -1.06 15.72 11.97
C SER A 64 -2.40 15.05 12.26
N TRP A 65 -3.02 14.42 11.25
CA TRP A 65 -4.27 13.70 11.45
C TRP A 65 -4.09 12.51 12.41
N CYS A 66 -3.06 11.68 12.19
CA CYS A 66 -2.76 10.55 13.06
C CYS A 66 -2.46 11.00 14.51
N ALA A 67 -1.67 12.06 14.69
CA ALA A 67 -1.29 12.56 16.01
C ALA A 67 -2.49 13.11 16.82
N ASN A 68 -3.50 13.68 16.14
CA ASN A 68 -4.70 14.23 16.77
C ASN A 68 -5.85 13.22 16.92
N SER A 69 -5.65 11.96 16.52
CA SER A 69 -6.74 10.97 16.46
C SER A 69 -7.00 10.25 17.78
N ASP A 70 -6.05 10.25 18.73
CA ASP A 70 -6.06 9.44 19.95
C ASP A 70 -6.27 7.93 19.72
N ILE A 71 -5.97 7.42 18.50
CA ILE A 71 -6.09 6.00 18.13
C ILE A 71 -4.70 5.35 18.05
N PRO A 72 -4.37 4.38 18.93
CA PRO A 72 -3.04 3.75 18.97
C PRO A 72 -2.61 3.10 17.64
N GLU A 73 -3.55 2.52 16.90
CA GLU A 73 -3.29 1.91 15.59
C GLU A 73 -2.90 2.96 14.55
N LEU A 74 -3.42 4.19 14.62
CA LEU A 74 -3.03 5.28 13.73
C LEU A 74 -1.68 5.89 14.10
N ALA A 75 -1.33 5.91 15.40
CA ALA A 75 0.02 6.25 15.83
C ALA A 75 1.04 5.23 15.30
N THR A 76 0.75 3.93 15.45
CA THR A 76 1.60 2.85 14.92
C THR A 76 1.75 2.93 13.39
N LEU A 77 0.66 3.27 12.68
CA LEU A 77 0.70 3.49 11.24
C LEU A 77 1.62 4.68 10.89
N ALA A 78 1.51 5.80 11.60
CA ALA A 78 2.34 6.97 11.36
C ALA A 78 3.83 6.68 11.61
N GLU A 79 4.16 5.96 12.69
CA GLU A 79 5.52 5.48 12.98
C GLU A 79 6.05 4.57 11.87
N THR A 80 5.20 3.68 11.34
CA THR A 80 5.57 2.81 10.22
C THR A 80 5.89 3.64 8.97
N ILE A 81 5.06 4.64 8.64
CA ILE A 81 5.30 5.51 7.48
C ILE A 81 6.58 6.32 7.65
N ASP A 82 6.87 6.81 8.86
CA ASP A 82 8.09 7.56 9.16
C ASP A 82 9.34 6.68 9.01
N ALA A 83 9.31 5.47 9.58
CA ALA A 83 10.40 4.51 9.49
C ALA A 83 10.75 4.12 8.05
N TRP A 84 9.74 4.08 7.16
CA TRP A 84 9.88 3.77 5.73
C TRP A 84 9.79 5.01 4.82
N TRP A 85 9.97 6.21 5.38
CA TRP A 85 9.85 7.44 4.63
C TRP A 85 10.86 7.54 3.48
N PRO A 86 12.14 7.16 3.61
CA PRO A 86 13.09 7.21 2.50
C PRO A 86 12.63 6.41 1.28
N GLU A 87 12.12 5.19 1.48
CA GLU A 87 11.60 4.32 0.43
C GLU A 87 10.28 4.85 -0.14
N THR A 88 9.40 5.36 0.71
CA THR A 88 8.12 5.96 0.29
C THR A 88 8.36 7.18 -0.59
N LEU A 89 9.28 8.05 -0.18
CA LEU A 89 9.68 9.22 -0.97
C LEU A 89 10.38 8.81 -2.27
N ALA A 90 11.24 7.78 -2.24
CA ALA A 90 11.84 7.23 -3.45
C ALA A 90 10.77 6.71 -4.42
N PHE A 91 9.75 6.02 -3.94
CA PHE A 91 8.60 5.62 -4.76
C PHE A 91 7.85 6.82 -5.32
N ILE A 92 7.53 7.83 -4.49
CA ILE A 92 6.80 9.03 -4.96
C ILE A 92 7.58 9.78 -6.04
N THR A 93 8.90 9.88 -5.90
CA THR A 93 9.75 10.65 -6.81
C THR A 93 10.13 9.89 -8.09
N THR A 94 10.29 8.57 -8.01
CA THR A 94 10.78 7.76 -9.15
C THR A 94 9.71 6.87 -9.80
N GLN A 95 8.59 6.66 -9.12
CA GLN A 95 7.56 5.66 -9.43
C GLN A 95 8.08 4.21 -9.55
N ILE A 96 9.30 3.94 -9.09
CA ILE A 96 9.87 2.58 -9.08
C ILE A 96 9.17 1.78 -7.99
N THR A 97 8.60 0.63 -8.38
CA THR A 97 7.88 -0.27 -7.47
C THR A 97 8.61 -1.58 -7.27
N ASN A 98 8.33 -2.26 -6.15
CA ASN A 98 8.85 -3.60 -5.87
C ASN A 98 8.12 -4.71 -6.67
N ALA A 99 7.24 -4.35 -7.62
CA ALA A 99 6.37 -5.29 -8.33
C ALA A 99 7.15 -6.41 -9.05
N ARG A 100 8.32 -6.11 -9.61
CA ARG A 100 9.18 -7.11 -10.25
C ARG A 100 9.67 -8.15 -9.23
N THR A 101 10.22 -7.68 -8.11
CA THR A 101 10.72 -8.56 -7.03
C THR A 101 9.59 -9.37 -6.41
N GLU A 102 8.42 -8.77 -6.20
CA GLU A 102 7.23 -9.47 -5.70
C GLU A 102 6.74 -10.54 -6.67
N GLY A 103 6.74 -10.25 -7.97
CA GLY A 103 6.47 -11.22 -9.02
C GLY A 103 7.42 -12.41 -8.94
N THR A 104 8.73 -12.15 -8.83
CA THR A 104 9.73 -13.22 -8.65
C THR A 104 9.52 -14.00 -7.36
N ASN A 105 9.29 -13.33 -6.23
CA ASN A 105 9.03 -13.98 -4.95
C ASN A 105 7.78 -14.86 -4.97
N ARG A 106 6.73 -14.42 -5.69
CA ARG A 106 5.51 -15.21 -5.89
C ARG A 106 5.81 -16.47 -6.69
N LEU A 107 6.54 -16.38 -7.81
CA LEU A 107 6.94 -17.54 -8.59
C LEU A 107 7.76 -18.54 -7.77
N ILE A 108 8.70 -18.06 -6.97
CA ILE A 108 9.51 -18.91 -6.07
C ILE A 108 8.60 -19.67 -5.09
N LYS A 109 7.65 -18.96 -4.46
CA LYS A 109 6.68 -19.56 -3.53
C LYS A 109 5.78 -20.58 -4.24
N ASP A 110 5.36 -20.30 -5.47
CA ASP A 110 4.53 -21.21 -6.26
C ASP A 110 5.29 -22.49 -6.65
N VAL A 111 6.56 -22.37 -7.05
CA VAL A 111 7.45 -23.52 -7.30
C VAL A 111 7.61 -24.39 -6.05
N ALA A 112 7.80 -23.77 -4.89
CA ALA A 112 7.89 -24.47 -3.61
C ALA A 112 6.57 -25.16 -3.24
N ARG A 113 5.42 -24.52 -3.49
CA ARG A 113 4.10 -25.07 -3.23
C ARG A 113 3.80 -26.29 -4.10
N VAL A 114 4.04 -26.22 -5.40
CA VAL A 114 3.84 -27.34 -6.34
C VAL A 114 4.78 -28.51 -6.02
N ALA A 115 5.94 -28.24 -5.44
CA ALA A 115 6.87 -29.27 -5.01
C ALA A 115 6.51 -29.94 -3.67
N PHE A 116 5.51 -29.43 -2.94
CA PHE A 116 5.25 -29.80 -1.54
C PHE A 116 6.48 -29.64 -0.62
N GLY A 117 7.27 -28.60 -0.89
CA GLY A 117 8.54 -28.34 -0.22
C GLY A 117 9.73 -29.09 -0.82
N PHE A 118 10.93 -28.57 -0.56
CA PHE A 118 12.18 -29.17 -1.04
C PHE A 118 12.99 -29.71 0.13
N ARG A 119 13.39 -30.98 0.04
CA ARG A 119 14.34 -31.59 0.97
C ARG A 119 15.81 -31.29 0.61
N ASN A 120 16.06 -30.87 -0.63
CA ASN A 120 17.40 -30.61 -1.16
C ASN A 120 17.48 -29.20 -1.77
N LEU A 121 18.39 -28.37 -1.24
CA LEU A 121 18.57 -26.97 -1.65
C LEU A 121 19.04 -26.83 -3.11
N THR A 122 19.85 -27.76 -3.60
CA THR A 122 20.31 -27.77 -5.00
C THR A 122 19.13 -27.97 -5.95
N ASN A 123 18.21 -28.88 -5.62
CA ASN A 123 17.00 -29.11 -6.42
C ASN A 123 16.04 -27.91 -6.37
N GLN A 124 15.90 -27.28 -5.19
CA GLN A 124 15.15 -26.03 -5.06
C GLN A 124 15.72 -24.95 -5.98
N ARG A 125 17.03 -24.68 -5.89
CA ARG A 125 17.72 -23.65 -6.69
C ARG A 125 17.57 -23.90 -8.19
N ARG A 126 17.70 -25.16 -8.63
CA ARG A 126 17.50 -25.55 -10.04
C ARG A 126 16.08 -25.27 -10.52
N ARG A 127 15.06 -25.69 -9.76
CA ARG A 127 13.65 -25.46 -10.15
C ARG A 127 13.25 -23.99 -10.08
N VAL A 128 13.72 -23.25 -9.09
CA VAL A 128 13.51 -21.79 -8.99
C VAL A 128 14.16 -21.10 -10.20
N ARG A 129 15.43 -21.40 -10.50
CA ARG A 129 16.13 -20.81 -11.64
C ARG A 129 15.36 -21.09 -12.93
N LEU A 130 14.97 -22.35 -13.18
CA LEU A 130 14.20 -22.73 -14.36
C LEU A 130 12.91 -21.90 -14.50
N ALA A 131 12.13 -21.79 -13.41
CA ALA A 131 10.87 -21.05 -13.42
C ALA A 131 11.06 -19.54 -13.63
N CYS A 132 12.09 -18.94 -13.02
CA CYS A 132 12.39 -17.52 -13.17
C CYS A 132 13.00 -17.18 -14.53
N THR A 133 13.72 -18.09 -15.19
CA THR A 133 14.30 -17.84 -16.52
C THR A 133 13.32 -18.11 -17.66
N HIS A 134 12.45 -19.13 -17.55
CA HIS A 134 11.49 -19.47 -18.62
C HIS A 134 10.41 -18.41 -18.86
N GLN A 135 10.12 -17.56 -17.88
CA GLN A 135 9.15 -16.47 -18.06
C GLN A 135 9.72 -15.26 -18.84
N THR A 136 11.01 -15.24 -19.17
CA THR A 136 11.62 -14.16 -19.98
C THR A 136 11.28 -14.27 -21.47
N ILE A 137 10.56 -15.31 -21.93
CA ILE A 137 10.30 -15.56 -23.36
C ILE A 137 8.85 -15.23 -23.79
N ASN A 138 7.96 -14.77 -22.90
CA ASN A 138 6.58 -14.43 -23.29
C ASN A 138 6.17 -13.02 -22.87
N PHE A 139 6.58 -12.02 -23.65
CA PHE A 139 5.80 -10.81 -23.88
C PHE A 139 5.30 -10.83 -25.34
N VAL A 140 4.11 -11.44 -25.49
CA VAL A 140 2.97 -11.10 -26.38
C VAL A 140 3.26 -10.63 -27.82
N ALA A 141 2.71 -11.43 -28.75
CA ALA A 141 2.24 -11.04 -30.08
C ALA A 141 0.96 -10.20 -30.01
#